data_AF-A0A1N7SQS4-F1
#
_entry.id   AF-A0A1N7SQS4-F1
#
_cell.length_a   1.000
_cell.length_b   1.000
_cell.length_c   1.000
_cell.angle_alpha   90.00
_cell.angle_beta   90.00
_cell.angle_gamma   90.00
#
_symmetry.space_group_name_H-M   'P 1'
#
loop_
_entity.id
_entity.type
_entity.pdbx_description
1 polymer ?
#
loop_
_entity_poly.entity_id
_entity_poly.type
_entity_poly.pdbx_seq_one_letter_code
_entity_poly.pdbx_strand_id
1 'polypeptide(L)'
;MDGRYGSEVTGLFGLVGVAGALASTSAGKLIDTRNPRLVVLASGAIFVVAFAILALTGSTIAGLIAGVIVLDLGLQSGHVANMARNMSIRSDASSRINTLYMAIRFAGGAFGSSLGIWAWSVWQWPGVCAVGLVLGCGSLMLQAGRQPAGETAHQQRSRS
;
A
#
# COMPACT_ATOMS: atom_id res chain seq x y z
N MET A 1 3.38 -30.70 30.60
CA MET A 1 4.47 -29.90 31.20
C MET A 1 5.55 -29.88 30.12
N ASP A 2 5.73 -28.78 29.38
CA ASP A 2 6.47 -27.60 29.83
C ASP A 2 5.93 -26.26 29.30
N GLY A 3 5.34 -25.45 30.19
CA GLY A 3 4.82 -24.10 29.89
C GLY A 3 5.87 -23.00 29.76
N ARG A 4 7.12 -23.33 29.37
CA ARG A 4 8.26 -22.40 29.35
C ARG A 4 8.55 -21.77 27.98
N TYR A 5 8.07 -22.36 26.88
CA TYR A 5 8.28 -21.81 25.53
C TYR A 5 7.25 -20.74 25.13
N GLY A 6 6.13 -20.64 25.86
CA GLY A 6 5.05 -19.72 25.51
C GLY A 6 5.39 -18.25 25.78
N SER A 7 5.93 -17.92 26.96
CA SER A 7 6.14 -16.53 27.38
C SER A 7 7.36 -15.87 26.75
N GLU A 8 8.45 -16.61 26.54
CA GLU A 8 9.69 -16.09 25.96
C GLU A 8 9.51 -15.80 24.46
N VAL A 9 8.88 -16.72 23.74
CA VAL A 9 8.52 -16.54 22.32
C VAL A 9 7.50 -15.41 22.16
N THR A 10 6.44 -15.38 22.99
CA THR A 10 5.44 -14.29 22.96
C THR A 10 6.05 -12.92 23.31
N GLY A 11 7.00 -12.87 24.26
CA GLY A 11 7.72 -11.65 24.62
C GLY A 11 8.62 -11.13 23.49
N LEU A 12 9.33 -12.01 22.80
CA LEU A 12 10.09 -11.69 21.58
C LEU A 12 9.18 -11.17 20.47
N PHE A 13 8.02 -11.79 20.22
CA PHE A 13 7.03 -11.29 19.25
C PHE A 13 6.48 -9.90 19.63
N GLY A 14 6.32 -9.61 20.93
CA GLY A 14 5.94 -8.28 21.41
C GLY A 14 7.03 -7.22 21.17
N LEU A 15 8.30 -7.54 21.47
CA LEU A 15 9.46 -6.67 21.25
C LEU A 15 9.67 -6.35 19.76
N VAL A 16 9.40 -7.35 18.93
CA VAL A 16 9.33 -7.26 17.48
C VAL A 16 8.21 -6.33 17.02
N GLY A 17 7.01 -6.45 17.61
CA GLY A 17 5.90 -5.53 17.35
C GLY A 17 6.25 -4.08 17.69
N VAL A 18 6.95 -3.86 18.81
CA VAL A 18 7.41 -2.52 19.24
C VAL A 18 8.48 -1.96 18.30
N ALA A 19 9.47 -2.78 17.90
CA ALA A 19 10.45 -2.39 16.88
C ALA A 19 9.77 -2.07 15.53
N GLY A 20 8.71 -2.83 15.21
CA GLY A 20 7.80 -2.61 14.09
C GLY A 20 7.15 -1.23 14.09
N ALA A 21 6.52 -0.91 15.22
CA ALA A 21 5.86 0.37 15.42
C ALA A 21 6.84 1.54 15.36
N LEU A 22 8.02 1.43 15.96
CA LEU A 22 9.03 2.49 15.99
C LEU A 22 9.60 2.81 14.61
N ALA A 23 9.84 1.78 13.80
CA ALA A 23 10.33 1.98 12.45
C ALA A 23 9.23 2.57 11.53
N SER A 24 7.94 2.30 11.79
CA SER A 24 6.81 2.90 11.06
C SER A 24 6.77 4.42 11.20
N THR A 25 7.00 4.91 12.42
CA THR A 25 7.01 6.35 12.72
C THR A 25 8.10 7.13 11.97
N SER A 26 9.23 6.49 11.63
CA SER A 26 10.36 7.19 10.98
C SER A 26 10.21 7.37 9.47
N ALA A 27 9.52 6.44 8.80
CA ALA A 27 9.47 6.43 7.34
C ALA A 27 8.47 7.47 6.76
N GLY A 28 7.55 7.99 7.59
CA GLY A 28 6.53 8.98 7.21
C GLY A 28 7.06 10.32 6.69
N LYS A 29 8.36 10.63 6.87
CA LYS A 29 8.95 11.91 6.46
C LYS A 29 9.26 12.03 4.95
N LEU A 30 9.14 10.96 4.17
CA LEU A 30 9.66 10.93 2.80
C LEU A 30 8.70 11.42 1.70
N ILE A 31 7.41 11.62 2.01
CA ILE A 31 6.41 11.96 0.99
C ILE A 31 6.04 13.44 1.07
N ASP A 32 6.93 14.30 0.58
CA ASP A 32 6.59 15.70 0.24
C ASP A 32 6.67 15.85 -1.28
N THR A 33 5.52 15.70 -1.97
CA THR A 33 5.47 15.81 -3.44
C THR A 33 4.23 16.57 -3.91
N ARG A 34 4.45 17.61 -4.72
CA ARG A 34 3.43 18.57 -5.19
C ARG A 34 2.50 18.08 -6.31
N ASN A 35 2.62 16.85 -6.79
CA ASN A 35 1.82 16.34 -7.91
C ASN A 35 1.01 15.08 -7.52
N PRO A 36 -0.31 15.20 -7.29
CA PRO A 36 -1.16 14.08 -6.89
C PRO A 36 -1.14 12.88 -7.85
N ARG A 37 -0.90 13.10 -9.16
CA ARG A 37 -0.83 11.98 -10.13
C ARG A 37 0.44 11.16 -9.96
N LEU A 38 1.58 11.84 -9.82
CA LEU A 38 2.87 11.17 -9.61
C LEU A 38 2.89 10.46 -8.27
N VAL A 39 2.24 11.03 -7.25
CA VAL A 39 2.12 10.38 -5.94
C VAL A 39 1.35 9.07 -6.07
N VAL A 40 0.22 9.01 -6.78
CA VAL A 40 -0.56 7.76 -6.95
C VAL A 40 0.24 6.66 -7.67
N LEU A 41 0.99 7.02 -8.74
CA LEU A 41 1.90 6.09 -9.42
C LEU A 41 3.04 5.61 -8.51
N ALA A 42 3.69 6.53 -7.80
CA ALA A 42 4.74 6.21 -6.85
C ALA A 42 4.23 5.32 -5.71
N SER A 43 3.00 5.55 -5.23
CA SER A 43 2.33 4.73 -4.21
C SER A 43 2.21 3.28 -4.68
N GLY A 44 1.79 3.06 -5.92
CA GLY A 44 1.71 1.72 -6.51
C GLY A 44 3.07 1.05 -6.64
N ALA A 45 4.11 1.79 -7.02
CA ALA A 45 5.47 1.27 -7.11
C ALA A 45 6.02 0.90 -5.73
N ILE A 46 5.81 1.76 -4.74
CA ILE A 46 6.16 1.52 -3.33
C ILE A 46 5.45 0.27 -2.81
N PHE A 47 4.17 0.08 -3.14
CA PHE A 47 3.41 -1.11 -2.74
C PHE A 47 4.02 -2.41 -3.31
N VAL A 48 4.41 -2.41 -4.59
CA VAL A 48 5.08 -3.57 -5.21
C VAL A 48 6.45 -3.82 -4.58
N VAL A 49 7.23 -2.76 -4.36
CA VAL A 49 8.54 -2.86 -3.68
C VAL A 49 8.38 -3.40 -2.25
N ALA A 50 7.38 -2.94 -1.51
CA ALA A 50 7.09 -3.42 -0.17
C ALA A 50 6.78 -4.93 -0.16
N PHE A 51 5.94 -5.40 -1.08
CA PHE A 51 5.63 -6.83 -1.21
C PHE A 51 6.84 -7.66 -1.67
N ALA A 52 7.72 -7.11 -2.51
CA ALA A 52 8.97 -7.76 -2.88
C ALA A 52 9.93 -7.87 -1.68
N ILE A 53 10.04 -6.83 -0.86
CA ILE A 53 10.81 -6.86 0.40
C ILE A 53 10.21 -7.91 1.33
N LEU A 54 8.89 -7.92 1.55
CA LEU A 54 8.20 -8.91 2.38
C LEU A 54 8.42 -10.36 1.89
N ALA A 55 8.49 -10.56 0.58
CA ALA A 55 8.79 -11.88 0.01
C ALA A 55 10.24 -12.32 0.29
N LEU A 56 11.20 -11.41 0.14
CA LEU A 56 12.64 -11.68 0.33
C LEU A 56 13.04 -11.79 1.80
N THR A 57 12.42 -10.98 2.67
CA THR A 57 12.76 -10.89 4.09
C THR A 57 11.75 -11.61 4.99
N GLY A 58 10.91 -12.50 4.44
CA GLY A 58 9.92 -13.26 5.18
C GLY A 58 10.50 -14.10 6.34
N SER A 59 11.81 -14.37 6.31
CA SER A 59 12.55 -15.08 7.35
C SER A 59 13.07 -14.19 8.49
N THR A 60 13.19 -12.88 8.26
CA THR A 60 13.79 -11.94 9.20
C THR A 60 12.79 -10.91 9.65
N ILE A 61 12.56 -10.87 10.95
CA ILE A 61 11.57 -9.99 11.56
C ILE A 61 11.85 -8.50 11.29
N ALA A 62 13.12 -8.07 11.35
CA ALA A 62 13.49 -6.69 11.02
C ALA A 62 13.13 -6.31 9.57
N GLY A 63 13.22 -7.26 8.63
CA GLY A 63 12.84 -7.03 7.24
C GLY A 63 11.33 -7.04 7.04
N LEU A 64 10.59 -7.89 7.75
CA LEU A 64 9.12 -7.85 7.79
C LEU A 64 8.62 -6.48 8.28
N ILE A 65 9.22 -5.99 9.36
CA ILE A 65 8.97 -4.66 9.90
C ILE A 65 9.18 -3.61 8.81
N ALA A 66 10.38 -3.56 8.21
CA ALA A 66 10.70 -2.61 7.16
C ALA A 66 9.70 -2.69 5.98
N GLY A 67 9.34 -3.90 5.54
CA GLY A 67 8.38 -4.14 4.48
C GLY A 67 6.98 -3.61 4.80
N VAL A 68 6.46 -3.87 6.01
CA VAL A 68 5.14 -3.38 6.46
C VAL A 68 5.12 -1.85 6.50
N ILE A 69 6.22 -1.24 6.92
CA ILE A 69 6.32 0.22 6.99
C ILE A 69 6.28 0.85 5.61
N VAL A 70 7.08 0.32 4.69
CA VAL A 70 7.08 0.77 3.30
C VAL A 70 5.70 0.54 2.67
N LEU A 71 5.02 -0.56 3.01
CA LEU A 71 3.67 -0.85 2.58
C LEU A 71 2.66 0.19 3.08
N ASP A 72 2.69 0.52 4.37
CA ASP A 72 1.79 1.50 5.00
C ASP A 72 1.96 2.89 4.38
N LEU A 73 3.21 3.30 4.14
CA LEU A 73 3.51 4.55 3.44
C LEU A 73 2.94 4.59 2.03
N GLY A 74 3.11 3.52 1.26
CA GLY A 74 2.55 3.41 -0.08
C GLY A 74 1.02 3.50 -0.05
N LEU A 75 0.38 2.83 0.91
CA LEU A 75 -1.07 2.87 1.08
C LEU A 75 -1.56 4.27 1.45
N GLN A 76 -0.92 4.91 2.42
CA GLN A 76 -1.35 6.20 2.95
C GLN A 76 -1.09 7.36 1.98
N SER A 77 0.05 7.35 1.29
CA SER A 77 0.34 8.32 0.22
C SER A 77 -0.68 8.23 -0.91
N GLY A 78 -0.98 7.01 -1.38
CA GLY A 78 -1.96 6.79 -2.43
C GLY A 78 -3.36 7.20 -2.01
N HIS A 79 -3.72 6.93 -0.76
CA HIS A 79 -4.99 7.36 -0.17
C HIS A 79 -5.14 8.89 -0.19
N VAL A 80 -4.15 9.62 0.32
CA VAL A 80 -4.16 11.09 0.39
C VAL A 80 -4.22 11.70 -1.01
N ALA A 81 -3.41 11.19 -1.94
CA ALA A 81 -3.38 11.70 -3.31
C ALA A 81 -4.69 11.42 -4.08
N ASN A 82 -5.26 10.23 -3.92
CA ASN A 82 -6.57 9.90 -4.48
C ASN A 82 -7.67 10.78 -3.88
N MET A 83 -7.64 11.03 -2.58
CA MET A 83 -8.61 11.88 -1.90
C MET A 83 -8.52 13.33 -2.36
N ALA A 84 -7.30 13.88 -2.48
CA ALA A 84 -7.07 15.22 -3.02
C ALA A 84 -7.57 15.36 -4.47
N ARG A 85 -7.32 14.34 -5.31
CA ARG A 85 -7.78 14.32 -6.71
C ARG A 85 -9.29 14.19 -6.83
N ASN A 86 -9.93 13.49 -5.90
CA ASN A 86 -11.38 13.31 -5.88
C ASN A 86 -12.10 14.59 -5.42
N MET A 87 -11.55 15.27 -4.42
CA MET A 87 -12.10 16.54 -3.90
C MET A 87 -11.97 17.70 -4.89
N SER A 88 -10.99 17.68 -5.80
CA SER A 88 -10.81 18.75 -6.79
C SER A 88 -11.83 18.74 -7.93
N ILE A 89 -12.58 17.64 -8.14
CA ILE A 89 -13.47 17.49 -9.29
C ILE A 89 -14.86 18.10 -9.03
N ARG A 90 -15.44 17.98 -7.82
CA ARG A 90 -16.76 18.57 -7.46
C ARG A 90 -16.88 18.81 -5.96
N SER A 91 -16.70 20.05 -5.49
CA SER A 91 -16.87 20.37 -4.05
C SER A 91 -18.33 20.21 -3.56
N ASP A 92 -19.30 20.36 -4.47
CA ASP A 92 -20.75 20.43 -4.20
C ASP A 92 -21.39 19.07 -3.78
N ALA A 93 -20.73 17.94 -4.03
CA ALA A 93 -21.21 16.60 -3.63
C ALA A 93 -20.17 15.80 -2.81
N SER A 94 -19.22 16.50 -2.17
CA SER A 94 -18.06 15.91 -1.48
C SER A 94 -18.44 14.82 -0.47
N SER A 95 -19.55 14.99 0.26
CA SER A 95 -20.02 14.01 1.26
C SER A 95 -20.36 12.65 0.66
N ARG A 96 -21.10 12.61 -0.47
CA ARG A 96 -21.50 11.36 -1.13
C ARG A 96 -20.31 10.62 -1.73
N ILE A 97 -19.40 11.36 -2.38
CA ILE A 97 -18.23 10.77 -3.01
C ILE A 97 -17.26 10.24 -1.95
N ASN A 98 -17.09 10.94 -0.83
CA ASN A 98 -16.27 10.46 0.28
C ASN A 98 -16.82 9.15 0.86
N THR A 99 -18.14 9.06 1.10
CA THR A 99 -18.75 7.83 1.59
C THR A 99 -18.60 6.67 0.60
N LEU A 100 -18.82 6.91 -0.70
CA LEU A 100 -18.63 5.89 -1.74
C LEU A 100 -17.16 5.43 -1.82
N TYR A 101 -16.21 6.37 -1.73
CA TYR A 101 -14.78 6.07 -1.74
C TYR A 101 -14.37 5.22 -0.54
N MET A 102 -14.87 5.54 0.66
CA MET A 102 -14.64 4.74 1.85
C MET A 102 -15.27 3.34 1.72
N ALA A 103 -16.50 3.25 1.20
CA ALA A 103 -17.20 1.98 1.00
C ALA A 103 -16.44 1.05 0.04
N ILE A 104 -15.97 1.58 -1.10
CA ILE A 104 -15.17 0.82 -2.06
C ILE A 104 -13.86 0.36 -1.42
N ARG A 105 -13.21 1.22 -0.61
CA ARG A 105 -11.97 0.85 0.09
C ARG A 105 -12.20 -0.28 1.10
N PHE A 106 -13.25 -0.20 1.91
CA PHE A 106 -13.57 -1.25 2.86
C PHE A 106 -13.91 -2.57 2.15
N ALA A 107 -14.70 -2.52 1.08
CA ALA A 107 -15.01 -3.70 0.27
C ALA A 107 -13.74 -4.32 -0.33
N GLY A 108 -12.85 -3.50 -0.90
CA GLY A 108 -11.56 -3.94 -1.41
C GLY A 108 -10.65 -4.52 -0.33
N GLY A 109 -10.61 -3.91 0.85
CA GLY A 109 -9.84 -4.40 1.99
C GLY A 109 -10.36 -5.73 2.52
N ALA A 110 -11.67 -5.90 2.61
CA ALA A 110 -12.31 -7.16 2.99
C ALA A 110 -12.00 -8.26 1.97
N PHE A 111 -12.16 -7.98 0.67
CA PHE A 111 -11.85 -8.91 -0.40
C PHE A 111 -10.37 -9.31 -0.40
N GLY A 112 -9.46 -8.33 -0.28
CA GLY A 112 -8.02 -8.57 -0.19
C GLY A 112 -7.64 -9.40 1.04
N SER A 113 -8.28 -9.15 2.19
CA SER A 113 -8.05 -9.91 3.42
C SER A 113 -8.49 -11.36 3.27
N SER A 114 -9.69 -11.61 2.72
CA SER A 114 -10.17 -12.96 2.42
C SER A 114 -9.24 -13.69 1.46
N LEU A 115 -8.77 -13.00 0.41
CA LEU A 115 -7.85 -13.57 -0.57
C LEU A 115 -6.48 -13.87 0.05
N GLY A 116 -6.00 -13.03 0.97
CA GLY A 116 -4.78 -13.26 1.73
C GLY A 116 -4.88 -14.47 2.65
N ILE A 117 -6.00 -14.64 3.36
CA ILE A 117 -6.24 -15.82 4.20
C ILE A 117 -6.27 -17.10 3.36
N TRP A 118 -6.92 -17.05 2.19
CA TRP A 118 -6.94 -18.18 1.26
C TRP A 118 -5.55 -18.48 0.68
N ALA A 119 -4.77 -17.46 0.32
CA ALA A 119 -3.41 -17.66 -0.15
C ALA A 119 -2.49 -18.23 0.93
N TRP A 120 -2.68 -17.82 2.19
CA TRP A 120 -2.00 -18.37 3.34
C TRP A 120 -2.32 -19.86 3.53
N SER A 121 -3.60 -20.26 3.43
CA SER A 121 -3.99 -21.64 3.68
C SER A 121 -3.39 -22.63 2.67
N VAL A 122 -3.18 -22.20 1.42
CA VAL A 122 -2.67 -23.06 0.36
C VAL A 122 -1.14 -22.97 0.20
N TRP A 123 -0.59 -21.74 0.17
CA TRP A 123 0.82 -21.47 -0.17
C TRP A 123 1.60 -20.76 0.96
N GLN A 124 1.00 -20.60 2.15
CA GLN A 124 1.61 -19.95 3.32
C GLN A 124 2.14 -18.54 2.98
N TRP A 125 3.28 -18.15 3.55
CA TRP A 125 3.89 -16.82 3.39
C TRP A 125 4.15 -16.43 1.91
N PRO A 126 4.76 -17.31 1.06
CA PRO A 126 4.93 -17.01 -0.36
C PRO A 126 3.61 -16.75 -1.11
N GLY A 127 2.54 -17.45 -0.74
CA GLY A 127 1.22 -17.26 -1.33
C GLY A 127 0.67 -15.85 -1.12
N VAL A 128 0.74 -15.36 0.11
CA VAL A 128 0.30 -14.01 0.47
C VAL A 128 1.12 -12.96 -0.27
N CYS A 129 2.44 -13.17 -0.35
CA CYS A 129 3.33 -12.27 -1.09
C CYS A 129 3.00 -12.24 -2.59
N ALA A 130 2.76 -13.40 -3.21
CA ALA A 130 2.40 -13.51 -4.61
C ALA A 130 1.07 -12.80 -4.92
N VAL A 131 0.04 -13.00 -4.09
CA VAL A 131 -1.24 -12.30 -4.24
C VAL A 131 -1.07 -10.79 -4.15
N GLY A 132 -0.33 -10.30 -3.14
CA GLY A 132 -0.04 -8.87 -2.99
C GLY A 132 0.70 -8.30 -4.21
N LEU A 133 1.68 -9.03 -4.73
CA LEU A 133 2.46 -8.61 -5.90
C LEU A 133 1.61 -8.59 -7.17
N VAL A 134 0.74 -9.59 -7.39
CA VAL A 134 -0.21 -9.62 -8.51
C VAL A 134 -1.20 -8.46 -8.45
N LEU A 135 -1.78 -8.19 -7.27
CA LEU A 135 -2.70 -7.06 -7.08
C LEU A 135 -1.98 -5.71 -7.27
N GLY A 136 -0.77 -5.56 -6.75
CA GLY A 136 0.05 -4.37 -6.91
C GLY A 136 0.45 -4.11 -8.36
N CYS A 137 0.95 -5.13 -9.05
CA CYS A 137 1.26 -5.07 -10.47
C CYS A 137 0.03 -4.78 -11.32
N GLY A 138 -1.11 -5.43 -11.03
CA GLY A 138 -2.38 -5.17 -11.71
C GLY A 138 -2.83 -3.72 -11.54
N SER A 139 -2.70 -3.16 -10.32
CA SER A 139 -2.97 -1.75 -10.05
C SER A 139 -2.05 -0.83 -10.85
N LEU A 140 -0.74 -1.11 -10.91
CA LEU A 140 0.21 -0.35 -11.70
C LEU A 140 -0.09 -0.42 -13.20
N MET A 141 -0.43 -1.60 -13.72
CA MET A 141 -0.80 -1.79 -15.12
C MET A 141 -2.08 -1.02 -15.47
N LEU A 142 -3.08 -1.02 -14.59
CA LEU A 142 -4.29 -0.23 -14.78
C LEU A 142 -3.98 1.27 -14.76
N GLN A 143 -3.08 1.73 -13.88
CA GLN A 143 -2.67 3.13 -13.84
C GLN A 143 -1.86 3.54 -15.09
N ALA A 144 -0.99 2.67 -15.58
CA ALA A 144 -0.22 2.86 -16.81
C ALA A 144 -1.13 2.83 -18.05
N GLY A 145 -2.10 1.93 -18.12
CA GLY A 145 -3.08 1.84 -19.21
C GLY A 145 -4.13 2.95 -19.20
N ARG A 146 -4.37 3.57 -18.03
CA ARG A 146 -5.17 4.80 -17.90
C ARG A 146 -4.38 6.07 -18.25
N GLN A 147 -3.21 5.94 -18.89
CA GLN A 147 -2.63 7.00 -19.70
C GLN A 147 -3.25 6.98 -21.10
N PRO A 148 -4.24 7.83 -21.42
CA PRO A 148 -4.47 8.22 -22.80
C PRO A 148 -3.69 9.52 -23.06
N ALA A 149 -2.63 9.41 -23.87
CA ALA A 149 -2.39 10.27 -25.04
C ALA A 149 -2.77 11.78 -24.99
N GLY A 150 -2.59 12.49 -23.87
CA GLY A 150 -3.06 13.88 -23.74
C GLY A 150 -2.02 14.93 -23.37
N GLU A 151 -0.92 14.55 -22.72
CA GLU A 151 0.06 15.51 -22.18
C GLU A 151 1.23 15.80 -23.13
N THR A 152 1.05 15.54 -24.43
CA THR A 152 1.94 16.07 -25.48
C THR A 152 1.30 17.21 -26.27
N ALA A 153 -0.01 17.44 -26.16
CA ALA A 153 -0.72 18.44 -26.95
C ALA A 153 -0.79 19.84 -26.30
N HIS A 154 -0.83 19.93 -24.96
CA HIS A 154 -1.06 21.22 -24.28
C HIS A 154 0.21 22.05 -24.06
N GLN A 155 1.40 21.44 -24.13
CA GLN A 155 2.68 22.14 -23.96
C GLN A 155 3.22 22.71 -25.29
N GLN A 156 2.66 22.28 -26.43
CA GLN A 156 3.05 22.76 -27.76
C GLN A 156 2.19 23.96 -28.23
N ARG A 157 0.95 24.11 -27.74
CA ARG A 157 0.05 25.24 -28.04
C ARG A 157 0.30 26.51 -27.24
N SER A 158 1.07 26.46 -26.15
CA SER A 158 1.45 27.67 -25.40
C SER A 158 2.80 28.26 -25.83
N ARG A 159 3.39 27.71 -26.90
CA ARG A 159 4.68 28.13 -27.48
C ARG A 159 4.57 28.56 -28.95
N SER A 160 3.36 28.61 -29.51
CA SER A 160 3.07 29.09 -30.88
C SER A 160 2.28 30.39 -30.86
#